data_AF-A0A2A9P6X3-F1
#
_entry.id   AF-A0A2A9P6X3-F1
#
_cell.length_a   1.000
_cell.length_b   1.000
_cell.length_c   1.000
_cell.angle_alpha   90.00
_cell.angle_beta   90.00
_cell.angle_gamma   90.00
#
_symmetry.space_group_name_H-M   'P 1'
#
loop_
_entity.id
_entity.type
_entity.pdbx_description
1 polymer ?
#
loop_
_entity_poly.entity_id
_entity_poly.type
_entity_poly.pdbx_seq_one_letter_code
_entity_poly.pdbx_strand_id
1 'polypeptide(L)'
;MAPTQSPALAPAQSPAFKKAVVDSKKLTTKPSNDDLLELYALYKVGIGEDVANSPDPGMFDLKGKAKKRAWQAVVDDKVGPEAAQEKYVALVERLKESCGYDENKEPEAVGQS
;
A
#
# COMPACT_ATOMS: atom_id res chain seq x y z
N MET A 1 -12.59 16.60 -14.85
CA MET A 1 -11.53 16.65 -13.81
C MET A 1 -12.09 16.09 -12.52
N ALA A 2 -11.90 14.78 -12.31
CA ALA A 2 -11.97 14.04 -11.05
C ALA A 2 -11.86 12.55 -11.43
N PRO A 3 -10.77 11.83 -11.15
CA PRO A 3 -10.77 10.39 -11.34
C PRO A 3 -11.72 9.76 -10.30
N THR A 4 -12.76 9.14 -10.84
CA THR A 4 -13.84 8.38 -10.19
C THR A 4 -13.33 7.41 -9.12
N GLN A 5 -13.57 7.74 -7.85
CA GLN A 5 -13.54 6.75 -6.77
C GLN A 5 -14.90 6.06 -6.72
N SER A 6 -15.01 4.91 -7.41
CA SER A 6 -16.21 4.05 -7.37
C SER A 6 -16.53 3.63 -5.93
N PRO A 7 -17.75 3.89 -5.42
CA PRO A 7 -18.17 3.45 -4.10
C PRO A 7 -18.93 2.13 -4.23
N ALA A 8 -18.26 1.01 -4.00
CA ALA A 8 -18.91 -0.26 -3.71
C ALA A 8 -18.16 -0.91 -2.55
N LEU A 9 -18.70 -0.73 -1.33
CA LEU A 9 -18.40 -1.50 -0.13
C LEU A 9 -16.91 -1.62 0.28
N ALA A 10 -16.10 -0.57 0.12
CA ALA A 10 -14.80 -0.52 0.78
C ALA A 10 -14.99 -0.11 2.26
N PRO A 11 -14.30 -0.75 3.22
CA PRO A 11 -14.28 -0.32 4.61
C PRO A 11 -13.90 1.17 4.69
N ALA A 12 -14.44 1.89 5.67
CA ALA A 12 -14.23 3.33 5.81
C ALA A 12 -12.72 3.63 5.84
N GLN A 13 -12.20 4.21 4.76
CA GLN A 13 -10.80 4.61 4.66
C GLN A 13 -10.60 5.92 5.42
N SER A 14 -9.81 5.86 6.48
CA SER A 14 -9.46 7.02 7.28
C SER A 14 -8.80 8.11 6.42
N PRO A 15 -9.07 9.41 6.67
CA PRO A 15 -8.46 10.50 5.91
C PRO A 15 -6.93 10.50 6.03
N ALA A 16 -6.41 10.08 7.20
CA ALA A 16 -4.97 9.87 7.43
C ALA A 16 -4.38 8.81 6.48
N PHE A 17 -5.07 7.69 6.28
CA PHE A 17 -4.65 6.64 5.35
C PHE A 17 -4.62 7.14 3.91
N LYS A 18 -5.68 7.82 3.46
CA LYS A 18 -5.69 8.40 2.10
C LYS A 18 -4.54 9.39 1.89
N LYS A 19 -4.25 10.22 2.90
CA LYS A 19 -3.10 11.13 2.87
C LYS A 19 -1.78 10.36 2.83
N ALA A 20 -1.61 9.35 3.67
CA ALA A 20 -0.43 8.49 3.68
C ALA A 20 -0.22 7.77 2.33
N VAL A 21 -1.28 7.35 1.64
CA VAL A 21 -1.18 6.73 0.30
C VAL A 21 -0.68 7.71 -0.76
N VAL A 22 -1.05 8.99 -0.63
CA VAL A 22 -0.52 10.06 -1.48
C VAL A 22 0.92 10.37 -1.08
N ASP A 23 1.19 10.49 0.22
CA ASP A 23 2.53 10.81 0.73
C ASP A 23 3.56 9.73 0.39
N SER A 24 3.18 8.45 0.42
CA SER A 24 4.06 7.33 0.05
C SER A 24 4.49 7.38 -1.42
N LYS A 25 3.69 7.99 -2.29
CA LYS A 25 4.03 8.23 -3.71
C LYS A 25 4.87 9.50 -3.92
N LYS A 26 4.89 10.38 -2.92
CA LYS A 26 5.66 11.63 -2.92
C LYS A 26 7.02 11.50 -2.22
N LEU A 27 7.35 10.31 -1.73
CA LEU A 27 8.68 10.04 -1.18
C LEU A 27 9.74 10.34 -2.24
N THR A 28 10.75 11.12 -1.85
CA THR A 28 11.84 11.51 -2.75
C THR A 28 12.76 10.33 -3.03
N THR A 29 12.96 9.48 -2.02
CA THR A 29 13.70 8.23 -2.14
C THR A 29 12.76 7.04 -2.25
N LYS A 30 13.15 6.07 -3.09
CA LYS A 30 12.44 4.79 -3.20
C LYS A 30 12.66 3.99 -1.90
N PRO A 31 11.60 3.66 -1.14
CA PRO A 31 11.74 2.83 0.05
C PRO A 31 12.21 1.42 -0.30
N SER A 32 12.62 0.64 0.70
CA SER A 32 13.10 -0.71 0.46
C SER A 32 12.01 -1.58 -0.14
N ASN A 33 12.41 -2.63 -0.86
CA ASN A 33 11.44 -3.55 -1.43
C ASN A 33 10.51 -4.13 -0.35
N ASP A 34 11.03 -4.41 0.85
CA ASP A 34 10.24 -4.90 1.99
C ASP A 34 9.14 -3.92 2.41
N ASP A 35 9.48 -2.64 2.60
CA ASP A 35 8.51 -1.58 2.91
C ASP A 35 7.44 -1.44 1.83
N LEU A 36 7.81 -1.57 0.54
CA LEU A 36 6.85 -1.54 -0.57
C LEU A 36 5.89 -2.73 -0.53
N LEU A 37 6.38 -3.91 -0.13
CA LEU A 37 5.55 -5.10 0.03
C LEU A 37 4.58 -4.94 1.20
N GLU A 38 5.05 -4.38 2.31
CA GLU A 38 4.25 -4.15 3.51
C GLU A 38 3.19 -3.06 3.29
N LEU A 39 3.55 -1.93 2.67
CA LEU A 39 2.60 -0.92 2.22
C LEU A 39 1.53 -1.54 1.32
N TYR A 40 1.94 -2.37 0.37
CA TYR A 40 0.99 -3.04 -0.54
C TYR A 40 0.03 -3.94 0.24
N ALA A 41 0.55 -4.82 1.09
CA ALA A 41 -0.24 -5.75 1.91
C ALA A 41 -1.27 -5.00 2.78
N LEU A 42 -0.81 -4.02 3.55
CA LEU A 42 -1.63 -3.20 4.44
C LEU A 42 -2.67 -2.39 3.65
N TYR A 43 -2.28 -1.84 2.49
CA TYR A 43 -3.21 -1.13 1.64
C TYR A 43 -4.34 -2.03 1.16
N LYS A 44 -4.01 -3.23 0.65
CA LYS A 44 -5.00 -4.18 0.11
C LYS A 44 -5.99 -4.63 1.18
N VAL A 45 -5.52 -4.94 2.39
CA VAL A 45 -6.39 -5.27 3.53
C VAL A 45 -7.18 -4.05 4.01
N GLY A 46 -6.55 -2.88 4.08
CA GLY A 46 -7.15 -1.62 4.49
C GLY A 46 -8.28 -1.13 3.57
N ILE A 47 -8.26 -1.53 2.29
CA ILE A 47 -9.34 -1.27 1.33
C ILE A 47 -10.35 -2.43 1.23
N GLY A 48 -10.18 -3.50 2.02
CA GLY A 48 -11.06 -4.66 2.01
C GLY A 48 -10.93 -5.54 0.76
N GLU A 49 -9.80 -5.49 0.06
CA GLU A 49 -9.53 -6.48 -0.99
C GLU A 49 -9.14 -7.82 -0.36
N ASP A 50 -9.52 -8.92 -1.03
CA ASP A 50 -9.22 -10.27 -0.59
C ASP A 50 -8.06 -10.89 -1.38
N VAL A 51 -7.11 -11.50 -0.66
CA VAL A 51 -5.87 -12.07 -1.22
C VAL A 51 -6.13 -13.17 -2.24
N ALA A 52 -7.27 -13.85 -2.16
CA ALA A 52 -7.69 -14.87 -3.13
C ALA A 52 -8.04 -14.29 -4.50
N ASN A 53 -8.39 -12.99 -4.59
CA ASN A 53 -8.60 -12.32 -5.87
C ASN A 53 -7.28 -12.00 -6.59
N SER A 54 -6.14 -12.12 -5.91
CA SER A 54 -4.84 -11.88 -6.54
C SER A 54 -4.39 -13.12 -7.32
N PRO A 55 -4.10 -13.00 -8.64
CA PRO A 55 -3.62 -14.13 -9.44
C PRO A 55 -2.32 -14.68 -8.83
N ASP A 56 -2.20 -16.00 -8.83
CA ASP A 56 -1.00 -16.65 -8.31
C ASP A 56 0.21 -16.27 -9.17
N PRO A 57 1.27 -15.71 -8.57
CA PRO A 57 2.46 -15.32 -9.30
C PRO A 57 3.11 -16.58 -9.90
N GLY A 58 3.42 -16.54 -11.19
CA GLY A 58 4.07 -17.67 -11.87
C GLY A 58 5.40 -18.06 -11.21
N MET A 59 5.90 -19.27 -11.48
CA MET A 59 7.09 -19.86 -10.82
C MET A 59 8.34 -18.95 -10.82
N PHE A 60 8.47 -18.06 -11.81
CA PHE A 60 9.59 -17.12 -11.96
C PHE A 60 9.35 -15.73 -11.35
N ASP A 61 8.15 -15.43 -10.86
CA ASP A 61 7.77 -14.11 -10.36
C ASP A 61 7.98 -14.00 -8.83
N LEU A 62 9.25 -13.90 -8.42
CA LEU A 62 9.64 -13.81 -7.01
C LEU A 62 9.03 -12.58 -6.31
N LYS A 63 8.89 -11.46 -7.04
CA LYS A 63 8.31 -10.21 -6.51
C LYS A 63 6.82 -10.35 -6.22
N GLY A 64 6.04 -10.90 -7.15
CA GLY A 64 4.62 -11.16 -6.94
C GLY A 64 4.41 -12.17 -5.83
N LYS A 65 5.28 -13.20 -5.73
CA LYS A 65 5.24 -14.16 -4.62
C LYS A 65 5.47 -13.46 -3.27
N ALA A 66 6.42 -12.53 -3.20
CA ALA A 66 6.65 -11.74 -2.01
C ALA A 66 5.46 -10.83 -1.66
N LYS A 67 4.85 -10.15 -2.64
CA LYS A 67 3.63 -9.33 -2.44
C LYS A 67 2.48 -10.15 -1.90
N LYS A 68 2.20 -11.28 -2.53
CA LYS A 68 1.15 -12.19 -2.11
C LYS A 68 1.41 -12.73 -0.72
N ARG A 69 2.66 -13.12 -0.40
CA ARG A 69 3.02 -13.58 0.95
C ARG A 69 2.83 -12.50 2.02
N ALA A 70 3.29 -11.27 1.77
CA ALA A 70 3.11 -10.17 2.72
C ALA A 70 1.62 -9.89 2.97
N TRP A 71 0.83 -9.83 1.90
CA TRP A 71 -0.61 -9.65 2.00
C TRP A 71 -1.29 -10.81 2.73
N GLN A 72 -0.97 -12.04 2.37
CA GLN A 72 -1.53 -13.23 2.99
C GLN A 72 -1.17 -13.30 4.48
N ALA A 73 0.03 -12.85 4.89
CA ALA A 73 0.42 -12.78 6.30
C ALA A 73 -0.48 -11.80 7.09
N VAL A 74 -0.77 -10.62 6.53
CA VAL A 74 -1.68 -9.64 7.17
C VAL A 74 -3.11 -10.18 7.28
N VAL A 75 -3.58 -10.90 6.25
CA VAL A 75 -4.91 -11.54 6.25
C VAL A 75 -4.96 -12.71 7.26
N ASP A 76 -3.91 -13.53 7.33
CA ASP A 76 -3.80 -14.66 8.25
C ASP A 76 -3.78 -14.22 9.72
N ASP A 77 -3.10 -13.10 10.00
CA ASP A 77 -3.11 -12.42 11.31
C ASP A 77 -4.48 -11.79 11.66
N LYS A 78 -5.46 -11.92 10.76
CA LYS A 78 -6.82 -11.36 10.90
C LYS A 78 -6.82 -9.85 11.15
N VAL A 79 -5.84 -9.16 10.57
CA VAL A 79 -5.76 -7.71 10.65
C VAL A 79 -6.98 -7.13 9.94
N GLY A 80 -7.83 -6.45 10.70
CA GLY A 80 -8.97 -5.73 10.16
C GLY A 80 -8.52 -4.52 9.30
N PRO A 81 -9.42 -3.97 8.48
CA PRO A 81 -9.09 -2.82 7.64
C PRO A 81 -8.64 -1.59 8.44
N GLU A 82 -9.19 -1.40 9.64
CA GLU A 82 -8.83 -0.28 10.52
C GLU A 82 -7.37 -0.41 11.02
N ALA A 83 -7.01 -1.56 11.57
CA ALA A 83 -5.65 -1.84 12.02
C ALA A 83 -4.63 -1.79 10.86
N ALA A 84 -5.01 -2.27 9.68
CA ALA A 84 -4.16 -2.19 8.49
C ALA A 84 -3.90 -0.73 8.07
N GLN A 85 -4.91 0.13 8.15
CA GLN A 85 -4.78 1.57 7.89
C GLN A 85 -3.85 2.25 8.90
N GLU A 86 -3.97 1.95 10.19
CA GLU A 86 -3.10 2.50 11.23
C GLU A 86 -1.63 2.12 11.01
N LYS A 87 -1.38 0.83 10.74
CA LYS A 87 -0.05 0.31 10.41
C LYS A 87 0.50 0.97 9.15
N TYR A 88 -0.33 1.17 8.13
CA TYR A 88 0.07 1.82 6.88
C TYR A 88 0.49 3.27 7.14
N VAL A 89 -0.29 4.03 7.91
CA VAL A 89 0.04 5.42 8.26
C VAL A 89 1.37 5.47 9.01
N ALA A 90 1.54 4.63 10.04
CA ALA A 90 2.78 4.57 10.81
C ALA A 90 4.00 4.22 9.94
N LEU A 91 3.84 3.29 8.99
CA LEU A 91 4.91 2.93 8.07
C LEU A 91 5.26 4.07 7.13
N VAL A 92 4.26 4.75 6.54
CA VAL A 92 4.50 5.91 5.68
C VAL A 92 5.17 7.04 6.46
N GLU A 93 4.75 7.33 7.68
CA GLU A 93 5.41 8.36 8.50
C GLU A 93 6.90 8.05 8.71
N ARG A 94 7.21 6.81 9.07
CA ARG A 94 8.59 6.34 9.21
C ARG A 94 9.38 6.40 7.90
N LEU A 95 8.73 6.10 6.77
CA LEU A 95 9.33 6.25 5.45
C LEU A 95 9.56 7.71 5.08
N LYS A 96 8.66 8.63 5.43
CA LYS A 96 8.85 10.07 5.20
C LYS A 96 10.07 10.58 5.95
N GLU A 97 10.27 10.12 7.19
CA GLU A 97 11.45 10.45 7.99
C GLU A 97 12.73 9.84 7.40
N SER A 98 12.69 8.59 6.93
CA SER A 98 13.88 7.89 6.46
C SER A 98 14.26 8.16 4.99
N CYS A 99 13.27 8.30 4.09
CA CYS A 99 13.45 8.49 2.64
C CYS A 99 13.40 9.96 2.22
N GLY A 100 12.91 10.84 3.10
CA GLY A 100 12.55 12.20 2.74
C GLY A 100 11.17 12.25 2.06
N TYR A 101 10.41 13.29 2.40
CA TYR A 101 9.11 13.59 1.82
C TYR A 101 9.17 14.98 1.20
N ASP A 102 8.75 15.06 -0.06
CA ASP A 102 8.65 16.33 -0.77
C ASP A 102 7.19 16.58 -1.14
N GLU A 103 6.54 17.52 -0.44
CA GLU A 103 5.13 17.84 -0.70
C GLU A 103 4.88 18.43 -2.09
N ASN A 104 5.93 19.00 -2.70
CA ASN A 104 5.92 19.68 -3.98
C ASN A 104 6.23 18.72 -5.15
N LYS A 105 6.77 17.53 -4.87
CA LYS A 105 6.88 16.47 -5.89
C LYS A 105 5.47 16.06 -6.36
N GLU A 106 5.23 16.22 -7.66
CA GLU A 106 4.14 15.51 -8.32
C GLU A 106 4.41 14.01 -8.23
N PRO A 107 3.40 13.18 -7.89
CA PRO A 107 3.58 11.74 -7.78
C PRO A 107 3.93 11.19 -9.16
N GLU A 108 5.23 10.98 -9.38
CA GLU A 108 5.73 10.31 -10.58
C GLU A 108 5.07 8.93 -10.60
N ALA A 109 4.22 8.70 -11.60
CA ALA A 109 3.52 7.43 -11.76
C ALA A 109 4.59 6.36 -11.96
N VAL A 110 4.95 5.64 -10.90
CA VAL A 110 5.97 4.59 -10.97
C VAL A 110 5.45 3.49 -11.89
N GLY A 111 5.87 3.57 -13.15
CA GLY A 111 5.23 2.87 -14.23
C GLY A 111 5.83 3.25 -15.57
N GLN A 112 7.12 2.99 -15.76
CA GLN A 112 7.67 2.44 -17.00
C GLN A 112 9.17 2.20 -16.87
N SER A 113 9.54 0.92 -16.80
CA SER A 113 10.78 0.35 -17.38
C SER A 113 10.57 -1.15 -17.49
#